data_AF-A0A9P6PI83-F1
#
_entry.id   AF-A0A9P6PI83-F1
#
_cell.length_a   1.000
_cell.length_b   1.000
_cell.length_c   1.000
_cell.angle_alpha   90.00
_cell.angle_beta   90.00
_cell.angle_gamma   90.00
#
_symmetry.space_group_name_H-M   'P 1'
#
loop_
_entity.id
_entity.type
_entity.pdbx_description
1 polymer ?
#
loop_
_entity_poly.entity_id
_entity_poly.type
_entity_poly.pdbx_seq_one_letter_code
_entity_poly.pdbx_strand_id
1 'polypeptide(L)'
;MRLIRSTLFFIYLVVYTIPYACACLIAFPFLNAHRRYWMATGWCRSTLWMLRHLVGVTWRIEGVDNLPDGPAVLLSKHQSAWETLAFPAIMPRPLCYVFKRELLHVPFFGWALGMLKMVRIDRNKGHRAFMSVVRQGKERMADGCWVIMFPEGTRVPVGQRGKYKTGGARLALASGVPAVPIAHNAGHVWPRNAFLKFPGIVTVSIGKPIDTRNLNADEVMARVEEWIETEMRRIDPHAYPQSETPAHTQGVSSSEASDIHGPRTLAAVAAHRRAAGRTTAAGRYPAALGPFRRPPALDYRLKRSARRTIGFSIDGSGLAITAPHWVTIADIEAALADKQRWIFAKLAQWQARTEQRALPQIAWADGTRLPYLGKPLTVALTSPSGTPRHDPLCAVLALGLPPDAHAQQIKDRVQGWLQQEARRLFGERLEIYAQRLGVRHSAYALSSAATRWGSCSSDGKIRLNWRLIHFPLSIVDYVVAHELAHLREMNHSPRFWNTVASIFPEFREARRSLKDHPPEWLPVL
;
A
#
# COMPACT_ATOMS: atom_id res chain seq x y z
N MET A 1 17.17 3.10 37.29
CA MET A 1 15.74 3.54 37.41
C MET A 1 14.96 3.54 36.08
N ARG A 2 15.47 4.13 34.97
CA ARG A 2 14.72 4.22 33.69
C ARG A 2 14.34 2.86 33.08
N LEU A 3 15.27 1.90 33.10
CA LEU A 3 15.01 0.54 32.62
C LEU A 3 13.88 -0.12 33.41
N ILE A 4 13.95 -0.08 34.75
CA ILE A 4 12.91 -0.63 35.64
C ILE A 4 11.53 -0.02 35.32
N ARG A 5 11.43 1.31 35.26
CA ARG A 5 10.17 2.02 34.93
C ARG A 5 9.63 1.61 33.55
N SER A 6 10.50 1.51 32.55
CA SER A 6 10.13 1.08 31.20
C SER A 6 9.70 -0.38 31.16
N THR A 7 10.35 -1.25 31.95
CA THR A 7 10.00 -2.67 32.10
C THR A 7 8.64 -2.83 32.78
N LEU A 8 8.40 -2.12 33.89
CA LEU A 8 7.10 -2.13 34.56
C LEU A 8 5.98 -1.64 33.64
N PHE A 9 6.22 -0.56 32.89
CA PHE A 9 5.27 -0.09 31.89
C PHE A 9 5.04 -1.11 30.77
N PHE A 10 6.08 -1.80 30.30
CA PHE A 10 5.94 -2.85 29.30
C PHE A 10 5.16 -4.06 29.83
N ILE A 11 5.44 -4.52 31.04
CA ILE A 11 4.70 -5.59 31.72
C ILE A 11 3.23 -5.19 31.83
N TYR A 12 2.94 -3.98 32.33
CA TYR A 12 1.59 -3.44 32.36
C TYR A 12 0.94 -3.50 30.97
N LEU A 13 1.61 -2.97 29.93
CA LEU A 13 1.06 -2.93 28.58
C LEU A 13 0.71 -4.34 28.08
N VAL A 14 1.59 -5.32 28.24
CA VAL A 14 1.35 -6.70 27.77
C VAL A 14 0.25 -7.38 28.58
N VAL A 15 0.35 -7.33 29.92
CA VAL A 15 -0.56 -8.03 30.83
C VAL A 15 -1.96 -7.41 30.82
N TYR A 16 -2.08 -6.08 30.72
CA TYR A 16 -3.36 -5.39 30.75
C TYR A 16 -4.08 -5.36 29.40
N THR A 17 -3.34 -5.32 28.28
CA THR A 17 -3.96 -5.25 26.94
C THR A 17 -4.81 -6.48 26.64
N ILE A 18 -4.36 -7.68 27.03
CA ILE A 18 -5.09 -8.93 26.78
C ILE A 18 -6.47 -8.96 27.46
N PRO A 19 -6.60 -8.82 28.80
CA PRO A 19 -7.89 -8.84 29.47
C PRO A 19 -8.79 -7.68 29.03
N TYR A 20 -8.22 -6.48 28.79
CA TYR A 20 -9.01 -5.36 28.28
C TYR A 20 -9.57 -5.63 26.88
N ALA A 21 -8.75 -6.18 25.99
CA ALA A 21 -9.19 -6.57 24.65
C ALA A 21 -10.23 -7.70 24.71
N CYS A 22 -10.09 -8.67 25.61
CA CYS A 22 -11.13 -9.68 25.85
C CYS A 22 -12.45 -9.06 26.32
N ALA A 23 -12.40 -8.10 27.26
CA ALA A 23 -13.59 -7.35 27.69
C ALA A 23 -14.25 -6.60 26.52
N CYS A 24 -13.45 -5.97 25.64
CA CYS A 24 -13.94 -5.38 24.41
C CYS A 24 -14.62 -6.42 23.50
N LEU A 25 -14.00 -7.58 23.27
CA LEU A 25 -14.56 -8.63 22.41
C LEU A 25 -15.89 -9.19 22.94
N ILE A 26 -16.05 -9.27 24.27
CA ILE A 26 -17.30 -9.68 24.92
C ILE A 26 -18.36 -8.59 24.81
N ALA A 27 -18.00 -7.32 25.05
CA ALA A 27 -18.96 -6.22 25.10
C ALA A 27 -19.38 -5.71 23.71
N PHE A 28 -18.46 -5.67 22.74
CA PHE A 28 -18.65 -5.02 21.44
C PHE A 28 -19.84 -5.53 20.61
N PRO A 29 -20.19 -6.84 20.60
CA PRO A 29 -21.40 -7.32 19.93
C PRO A 29 -22.69 -6.63 20.41
N PHE A 30 -22.71 -6.16 21.67
CA PHE A 30 -23.86 -5.51 22.30
C PHE A 30 -23.79 -3.98 22.26
N LEU A 31 -22.73 -3.41 21.67
CA LEU A 31 -22.50 -1.97 21.61
C LEU A 31 -22.57 -1.43 20.18
N ASN A 32 -23.09 -0.22 20.03
CA ASN A 32 -23.01 0.53 18.77
C ASN A 32 -21.58 1.03 18.51
N ALA A 33 -21.29 1.46 17.28
CA ALA A 33 -19.92 1.85 16.88
C ALA A 33 -19.32 2.99 17.74
N HIS A 34 -20.16 3.94 18.17
CA HIS A 34 -19.74 5.05 19.01
C HIS A 34 -19.30 4.57 20.40
N ARG A 35 -20.11 3.72 21.06
CA ARG A 35 -19.77 3.14 22.36
C ARG A 35 -18.53 2.23 22.30
N ARG A 36 -18.38 1.44 21.23
CA ARG A 36 -17.14 0.64 21.01
C ARG A 36 -15.91 1.52 20.95
N TYR A 37 -15.98 2.64 20.23
CA TYR A 37 -14.87 3.59 20.14
C TYR A 37 -14.47 4.11 21.52
N TRP A 38 -15.43 4.64 22.28
CA TRP A 38 -15.13 5.19 23.61
C TRP A 38 -14.66 4.14 24.61
N MET A 39 -15.19 2.92 24.54
CA MET A 39 -14.64 1.80 25.31
C MET A 39 -13.18 1.53 24.91
N ALA A 40 -12.85 1.44 23.62
CA ALA A 40 -11.46 1.28 23.18
C ALA A 40 -10.55 2.45 23.60
N THR A 41 -11.05 3.69 23.63
CA THR A 41 -10.27 4.84 24.13
C THR A 41 -9.94 4.74 25.62
N GLY A 42 -10.73 4.00 26.40
CA GLY A 42 -10.43 3.72 27.80
C GLY A 42 -9.08 3.02 27.99
N TRP A 43 -8.75 2.08 27.09
CA TRP A 43 -7.41 1.47 27.06
C TRP A 43 -6.32 2.50 26.78
N CYS A 44 -6.51 3.38 25.80
CA CYS A 44 -5.57 4.47 25.51
C CYS A 44 -5.35 5.39 26.72
N ARG A 45 -6.44 5.80 27.39
CA ARG A 45 -6.40 6.65 28.60
C ARG A 45 -5.66 5.97 29.74
N SER A 46 -5.95 4.70 30.01
CA SER A 46 -5.25 3.93 31.05
C SER A 46 -3.76 3.75 30.73
N THR A 47 -3.41 3.53 29.47
CA THR A 47 -2.01 3.42 29.02
C THR A 47 -1.27 4.75 29.21
N LEU A 48 -1.88 5.88 28.85
CA LEU A 48 -1.30 7.19 29.11
C LEU A 48 -1.17 7.50 30.60
N TRP A 49 -2.18 7.12 31.40
CA TRP A 49 -2.14 7.28 32.86
C TRP A 49 -0.95 6.49 33.44
N MET A 50 -0.76 5.24 33.06
CA MET A 50 0.39 4.45 33.50
C MET A 50 1.72 5.00 33.00
N LEU A 51 1.78 5.49 31.76
CA LEU A 51 2.98 6.12 31.23
C LEU A 51 3.36 7.37 32.03
N ARG A 52 2.38 8.17 32.45
CA ARG A 52 2.58 9.34 33.32
C ARG A 52 3.13 8.95 34.69
N HIS A 53 2.54 7.96 35.36
CA HIS A 53 2.90 7.63 36.75
C HIS A 53 4.15 6.76 36.86
N LEU A 54 4.33 5.78 35.95
CA LEU A 54 5.51 4.91 35.99
C LEU A 54 6.74 5.55 35.36
N VAL A 55 6.58 6.21 34.21
CA VAL A 55 7.72 6.73 33.44
C VAL A 55 7.94 8.22 33.68
N GLY A 56 6.89 8.99 33.93
CA GLY A 56 6.97 10.45 34.06
C GLY A 56 6.74 11.20 32.76
N VAL A 57 5.95 10.64 31.83
CA VAL A 57 5.58 11.34 30.59
C VAL A 57 4.32 12.15 30.80
N THR A 58 4.41 13.46 30.56
CA THR A 58 3.27 14.38 30.58
C THR A 58 3.13 15.04 29.22
N TRP A 59 2.05 15.79 29.01
CA TRP A 59 1.82 16.48 27.74
C TRP A 59 1.08 17.80 27.93
N ARG A 60 1.26 18.69 26.96
CA ARG A 60 0.50 19.93 26.79
C ARG A 60 0.05 20.05 25.34
N ILE A 61 -1.07 20.71 25.11
CA ILE A 61 -1.64 20.90 23.78
C ILE A 61 -1.76 22.41 23.53
N GLU A 62 -1.19 22.86 22.42
CA GLU A 62 -1.25 24.23 21.94
C GLU A 62 -2.12 24.25 20.67
N GLY A 63 -2.91 25.31 20.49
CA GLY A 63 -3.76 25.48 19.30
C GLY A 63 -5.00 24.58 19.26
N VAL A 64 -5.52 24.13 20.42
CA VAL A 64 -6.77 23.34 20.49
C VAL A 64 -7.93 24.05 19.79
N ASP A 65 -8.00 25.38 19.91
CA ASP A 65 -9.03 26.23 19.28
C ASP A 65 -8.97 26.23 17.75
N ASN A 66 -7.89 25.72 17.15
CA ASN A 66 -7.78 25.56 15.69
C ASN A 66 -8.55 24.33 15.18
N LEU A 67 -9.01 23.44 16.06
CA LEU A 67 -9.77 22.26 15.65
C LEU A 67 -11.15 22.67 15.09
N PRO A 68 -11.53 22.24 13.89
CA PRO A 68 -12.78 22.66 13.27
C PRO A 68 -13.99 21.88 13.82
N ASP A 69 -15.12 22.54 14.03
CA ASP A 69 -16.38 21.87 14.41
C ASP A 69 -16.84 20.84 13.35
N GLY A 70 -16.50 21.11 12.09
CA GLY A 70 -16.83 20.29 10.92
C GLY A 70 -15.90 19.07 10.70
N PRO A 71 -16.18 18.29 9.65
CA PRO A 71 -15.30 17.21 9.23
C PRO A 71 -13.94 17.76 8.76
N ALA A 72 -12.86 17.02 9.02
CA ALA A 72 -11.51 17.41 8.68
C ALA A 72 -10.60 16.18 8.56
N VAL A 73 -9.47 16.37 7.87
CA VAL A 73 -8.37 15.41 7.85
C VAL A 73 -7.21 15.97 8.66
N LEU A 74 -6.88 15.28 9.76
CA LEU A 74 -5.74 15.62 10.60
C LEU A 74 -4.46 15.00 10.02
N LEU A 75 -3.44 15.81 9.80
CA LEU A 75 -2.14 15.42 9.25
C LEU A 75 -1.07 15.67 10.29
N SER A 76 -0.71 14.63 11.04
CA SER A 76 0.26 14.73 12.12
C SER A 76 1.63 14.26 11.68
N LYS A 77 2.68 14.94 12.17
CA LYS A 77 4.03 14.38 12.21
C LYS A 77 3.99 12.99 12.86
N HIS A 78 4.86 12.09 12.45
CA HIS A 78 4.88 10.72 12.98
C HIS A 78 6.25 10.38 13.55
N GLN A 79 6.39 10.30 14.88
CA GLN A 79 7.69 10.04 15.53
C GLN A 79 7.65 8.96 16.61
N SER A 80 6.47 8.67 17.17
CA SER A 80 6.35 7.82 18.36
C SER A 80 5.12 6.88 18.29
N ALA A 81 5.10 5.89 19.18
CA ALA A 81 3.86 5.17 19.48
C ALA A 81 2.93 6.01 20.37
N TRP A 82 3.50 7.01 21.06
CA TRP A 82 2.75 7.89 21.94
C TRP A 82 1.62 8.60 21.20
N GLU A 83 1.85 9.24 20.04
CA GLU A 83 0.78 9.99 19.35
C GLU A 83 -0.37 9.09 18.88
N THR A 84 -0.09 7.83 18.55
CA THR A 84 -1.12 6.86 18.15
C THR A 84 -2.02 6.44 19.31
N LEU A 85 -1.53 6.54 20.55
CA LEU A 85 -2.30 6.27 21.76
C LEU A 85 -2.90 7.55 22.35
N ALA A 86 -2.20 8.67 22.19
CA ALA A 86 -2.57 9.91 22.85
C ALA A 86 -3.72 10.60 22.15
N PHE A 87 -3.71 10.72 20.82
CA PHE A 87 -4.78 11.44 20.13
C PHE A 87 -6.18 10.86 20.37
N PRO A 88 -6.44 9.53 20.37
CA PRO A 88 -7.75 8.99 20.74
C PRO A 88 -8.16 9.30 22.19
N ALA A 89 -7.19 9.49 23.08
CA ALA A 89 -7.42 9.74 24.50
C ALA A 89 -7.68 11.23 24.81
N ILE A 90 -7.06 12.15 24.05
CA ILE A 90 -7.05 13.59 24.33
C ILE A 90 -7.87 14.43 23.35
N MET A 91 -8.19 13.92 22.15
CA MET A 91 -8.98 14.68 21.18
C MET A 91 -10.47 14.70 21.56
N PRO A 92 -11.17 15.82 21.31
CA PRO A 92 -12.58 15.98 21.69
C PRO A 92 -13.54 15.15 20.83
N ARG A 93 -13.06 14.61 19.70
CA ARG A 93 -13.86 13.92 18.70
C ARG A 93 -13.27 12.55 18.35
N PRO A 94 -14.10 11.54 18.03
CA PRO A 94 -13.61 10.26 17.57
C PRO A 94 -12.68 10.39 16.35
N LEU A 95 -11.56 9.69 16.42
CA LEU A 95 -10.57 9.63 15.36
C LEU A 95 -10.69 8.34 14.56
N CYS A 96 -10.55 8.45 13.25
CA CYS A 96 -10.47 7.34 12.35
C CYS A 96 -9.06 7.23 11.76
N TYR A 97 -8.34 6.18 12.13
CA TYR A 97 -6.99 5.94 11.62
C TYR A 97 -7.01 5.18 10.31
N VAL A 98 -6.10 5.56 9.40
CA VAL A 98 -5.72 4.73 8.26
C VAL A 98 -4.57 3.81 8.69
N PHE A 99 -4.88 2.55 9.01
CA PHE A 99 -3.87 1.61 9.52
C PHE A 99 -3.60 0.42 8.58
N LYS A 100 -2.47 -0.24 8.83
CA LYS A 100 -1.97 -1.41 8.10
C LYS A 100 -2.80 -2.66 8.46
N ARG A 101 -3.33 -3.38 7.46
CA ARG A 101 -4.18 -4.56 7.67
C ARG A 101 -3.55 -5.62 8.59
N GLU A 102 -2.23 -5.71 8.59
CA GLU A 102 -1.44 -6.63 9.40
C GLU A 102 -1.68 -6.47 10.91
N LEU A 103 -2.08 -5.28 11.38
CA LEU A 103 -2.41 -5.07 12.79
C LEU A 103 -3.60 -5.94 13.25
N LEU A 104 -4.49 -6.33 12.33
CA LEU A 104 -5.63 -7.20 12.65
C LEU A 104 -5.21 -8.63 13.00
N HIS A 105 -3.98 -9.03 12.66
CA HIS A 105 -3.45 -10.36 12.98
C HIS A 105 -2.87 -10.44 14.40
N VAL A 106 -2.70 -9.31 15.09
CA VAL A 106 -2.25 -9.31 16.49
C VAL A 106 -3.38 -9.89 17.36
N PRO A 107 -3.17 -11.01 18.09
CA PRO A 107 -4.21 -11.62 18.90
C PRO A 107 -4.78 -10.63 19.94
N PHE A 108 -6.08 -10.75 20.22
CA PHE A 108 -6.86 -9.88 21.12
C PHE A 108 -6.94 -8.42 20.67
N PHE A 109 -5.82 -7.71 20.62
CA PHE A 109 -5.73 -6.30 20.21
C PHE A 109 -6.24 -6.08 18.78
N GLY A 110 -5.72 -6.85 17.82
CA GLY A 110 -6.07 -6.74 16.41
C GLY A 110 -7.53 -7.12 16.12
N TRP A 111 -8.07 -8.07 16.88
CA TRP A 111 -9.46 -8.49 16.79
C TRP A 111 -10.41 -7.40 17.31
N ALA A 112 -10.12 -6.83 18.48
CA ALA A 112 -10.88 -5.70 19.02
C ALA A 112 -10.79 -4.47 18.09
N LEU A 113 -9.59 -4.17 17.57
CA LEU A 113 -9.39 -3.12 16.56
C LEU A 113 -10.21 -3.38 15.29
N GLY A 114 -10.33 -4.63 14.85
CA GLY A 114 -11.11 -5.02 13.68
C GLY A 114 -12.62 -4.80 13.81
N MET A 115 -13.12 -4.71 15.04
CA MET A 115 -14.51 -4.41 15.36
C MET A 115 -14.80 -2.91 15.48
N LEU A 116 -13.76 -2.07 15.43
CA LEU A 116 -13.87 -0.62 15.29
C LEU A 116 -14.07 -0.25 13.81
N LYS A 117 -14.95 0.73 13.55
CA LYS A 117 -15.19 1.24 12.19
C LYS A 117 -14.06 2.18 11.75
N MET A 118 -12.92 1.60 11.38
CA MET A 118 -11.71 2.32 10.94
C MET A 118 -11.47 2.17 9.43
N VAL A 119 -10.73 3.13 8.84
CA VAL A 119 -10.34 3.05 7.42
C VAL A 119 -9.23 2.04 7.23
N ARG A 120 -9.52 0.98 6.46
CA ARG A 120 -8.55 -0.06 6.11
C ARG A 120 -7.97 0.20 4.73
N ILE A 121 -6.64 0.24 4.64
CA ILE A 121 -5.93 0.34 3.36
C ILE A 121 -5.27 -1.00 3.00
N ASP A 122 -5.64 -1.52 1.84
CA ASP A 122 -4.97 -2.66 1.22
C ASP A 122 -3.92 -2.12 0.24
N ARG A 123 -2.70 -1.91 0.76
CA ARG A 123 -1.60 -1.26 0.01
C ARG A 123 -1.21 -2.04 -1.27
N ASN A 124 -1.64 -3.29 -1.39
CA ASN A 124 -1.38 -4.17 -2.53
C ASN A 124 -2.32 -3.91 -3.73
N LYS A 125 -3.21 -2.90 -3.65
CA LYS A 125 -4.19 -2.58 -4.72
C LYS A 125 -3.94 -1.24 -5.46
N GLY A 126 -2.78 -0.60 -5.25
CA GLY A 126 -2.37 0.59 -5.99
C GLY A 126 -3.37 1.74 -5.94
N HIS A 127 -3.67 2.39 -7.07
CA HIS A 127 -4.59 3.55 -7.15
C HIS A 127 -6.02 3.24 -6.67
N ARG A 128 -6.50 1.99 -6.85
CA ARG A 128 -7.80 1.54 -6.33
C ARG A 128 -7.84 1.45 -4.80
N ALA A 129 -6.68 1.29 -4.14
CA ALA A 129 -6.60 1.32 -2.69
C ALA A 129 -6.93 2.71 -2.13
N PHE A 130 -6.53 3.78 -2.84
CA PHE A 130 -6.75 5.15 -2.40
C PHE A 130 -8.23 5.56 -2.51
N MET A 131 -8.92 5.22 -3.60
CA MET A 131 -10.36 5.53 -3.72
C MET A 131 -11.20 4.82 -2.64
N SER A 132 -10.78 3.63 -2.19
CA SER A 132 -11.40 2.97 -1.04
C SER A 132 -11.16 3.72 0.27
N VAL A 133 -9.99 4.35 0.44
CA VAL A 133 -9.69 5.24 1.58
C VAL A 133 -10.55 6.49 1.51
N VAL A 134 -10.74 7.09 0.34
CA VAL A 134 -11.64 8.25 0.17
C VAL A 134 -13.08 7.92 0.51
N ARG A 135 -13.62 6.83 -0.05
CA ARG A 135 -15.01 6.41 0.24
C ARG A 135 -15.22 6.13 1.72
N GLN A 136 -14.35 5.32 2.32
CA GLN A 136 -14.43 5.03 3.75
C GLN A 136 -14.26 6.33 4.56
N GLY A 137 -13.26 7.16 4.25
CA GLY A 137 -13.01 8.42 4.95
C GLY A 137 -14.24 9.34 4.97
N LYS A 138 -14.90 9.54 3.82
CA LYS A 138 -16.18 10.27 3.72
C LYS A 138 -17.26 9.69 4.63
N GLU A 139 -17.44 8.38 4.59
CA GLU A 139 -18.41 7.68 5.42
C GLU A 139 -18.12 7.85 6.92
N ARG A 140 -16.85 7.79 7.32
CA ARG A 140 -16.43 7.99 8.72
C ARG A 140 -16.60 9.44 9.16
N MET A 141 -16.34 10.41 8.27
CA MET A 141 -16.58 11.83 8.55
C MET A 141 -18.06 12.16 8.69
N ALA A 142 -18.91 11.53 7.87
CA ALA A 142 -20.36 11.62 8.03
C ALA A 142 -20.86 11.05 9.36
N ASP A 143 -20.23 9.98 9.86
CA ASP A 143 -20.46 9.42 11.21
C ASP A 143 -19.88 10.29 12.35
N GLY A 144 -19.33 11.46 12.03
CA GLY A 144 -18.81 12.41 12.99
C GLY A 144 -17.41 12.10 13.50
N CYS A 145 -16.56 11.40 12.73
CA CYS A 145 -15.14 11.23 13.05
C CYS A 145 -14.27 12.24 12.29
N TRP A 146 -13.10 12.58 12.84
CA TRP A 146 -12.00 13.11 12.01
C TRP A 146 -11.13 11.97 11.49
N VAL A 147 -10.69 12.05 10.24
CA VAL A 147 -9.72 11.07 9.72
C VAL A 147 -8.32 11.58 10.04
N ILE A 148 -7.49 10.75 10.69
CA ILE A 148 -6.12 11.10 11.02
C ILE A 148 -5.14 10.25 10.20
N MET A 149 -4.16 10.92 9.61
CA MET A 149 -3.11 10.31 8.81
C MET A 149 -1.74 10.87 9.17
N PHE A 150 -0.73 10.04 8.92
CA PHE A 150 0.68 10.36 9.11
C PHE A 150 1.32 10.50 7.74
N PRO A 151 1.59 11.73 7.25
CA PRO A 151 2.09 11.95 5.89
C PRO A 151 3.38 11.20 5.58
N GLU A 152 4.25 10.97 6.55
CA GLU A 152 5.51 10.23 6.39
C GLU A 152 5.26 8.72 6.21
N GLY A 153 4.11 8.21 6.68
CA GLY A 153 3.68 6.83 6.57
C GLY A 153 4.45 5.82 7.44
N THR A 154 5.55 6.24 8.06
CA THR A 154 6.33 5.53 9.08
C THR A 154 6.94 6.54 10.04
N ARG A 155 7.16 6.15 11.30
CA ARG A 155 7.78 7.02 12.30
C ARG A 155 9.15 7.51 11.86
N VAL A 156 9.40 8.81 11.92
CA VAL A 156 10.69 9.43 11.64
C VAL A 156 11.48 9.64 12.94
N PRO A 157 12.81 9.49 12.93
CA PRO A 157 13.63 9.87 14.08
C PRO A 157 13.49 11.35 14.44
N VAL A 158 13.78 11.66 15.71
CA VAL A 158 13.86 13.04 16.20
C VAL A 158 14.91 13.82 15.40
N GLY A 159 14.63 15.09 15.09
CA GLY A 159 15.51 15.98 14.33
C GLY A 159 15.57 15.69 12.82
N GLN A 160 14.85 14.68 12.33
CA GLN A 160 14.82 14.38 10.90
C GLN A 160 13.55 14.89 10.23
N ARG A 161 13.72 15.37 9.00
CA ARG A 161 12.64 15.63 8.04
C ARG A 161 12.41 14.36 7.21
N GLY A 162 11.23 13.78 7.33
CA GLY A 162 10.82 12.62 6.52
C GLY A 162 10.35 13.00 5.12
N LYS A 163 10.06 12.00 4.29
CA LYS A 163 9.36 12.21 3.02
C LYS A 163 7.85 12.26 3.27
N TYR A 164 7.25 13.43 3.07
CA TYR A 164 5.81 13.63 3.15
C TYR A 164 5.11 13.07 1.90
N LYS A 165 4.04 12.29 2.10
CA LYS A 165 3.23 11.70 1.04
C LYS A 165 1.89 12.39 0.95
N THR A 166 1.42 12.61 -0.27
CA THR A 166 0.20 13.37 -0.57
C THR A 166 -1.11 12.64 -0.25
N GLY A 167 -1.08 11.41 0.26
CA GLY A 167 -2.29 10.62 0.51
C GLY A 167 -3.29 11.32 1.44
N GLY A 168 -2.80 12.00 2.48
CA GLY A 168 -3.64 12.79 3.38
C GLY A 168 -4.28 14.01 2.70
N ALA A 169 -3.47 14.78 1.99
CA ALA A 169 -3.92 15.94 1.22
C ALA A 169 -4.95 15.56 0.13
N ARG A 170 -4.71 14.48 -0.61
CA ARG A 170 -5.65 13.94 -1.60
C ARG A 170 -6.98 13.52 -0.97
N LEU A 171 -6.97 13.03 0.27
CA LEU A 171 -8.19 12.64 0.98
C LEU A 171 -9.01 13.87 1.38
N ALA A 172 -8.33 14.90 1.89
CA ALA A 172 -8.95 16.17 2.25
C ALA A 172 -9.63 16.81 1.02
N LEU A 173 -8.91 16.93 -0.09
CA LEU A 173 -9.41 17.43 -1.38
C LEU A 173 -10.60 16.63 -1.91
N ALA A 174 -10.45 15.30 -2.01
CA ALA A 174 -11.51 14.45 -2.54
C ALA A 174 -12.76 14.46 -1.64
N SER A 175 -12.61 14.83 -0.37
CA SER A 175 -13.70 14.95 0.60
C SER A 175 -14.28 16.36 0.72
N GLY A 176 -13.62 17.37 0.14
CA GLY A 176 -14.02 18.77 0.27
C GLY A 176 -13.92 19.29 1.71
N VAL A 177 -12.93 18.83 2.47
CA VAL A 177 -12.74 19.18 3.89
C VAL A 177 -11.34 19.74 4.13
N PRO A 178 -11.14 20.61 5.14
CA PRO A 178 -9.83 21.17 5.43
C PRO A 178 -8.83 20.12 5.92
N ALA A 179 -7.54 20.39 5.68
CA ALA A 179 -6.43 19.64 6.26
C ALA A 179 -5.89 20.38 7.49
N VAL A 180 -5.77 19.71 8.63
CA VAL A 180 -5.27 20.30 9.88
C VAL A 180 -3.89 19.74 10.19
N PRO A 181 -2.81 20.52 10.09
CA PRO A 181 -1.46 20.05 10.37
C PRO A 181 -1.23 19.97 11.90
N ILE A 182 -0.51 18.94 12.35
CA ILE A 182 -0.18 18.73 13.77
C ILE A 182 1.32 18.41 13.91
N ALA A 183 2.01 19.17 14.75
CA ALA A 183 3.40 18.94 15.11
C ALA A 183 3.51 18.46 16.56
N HIS A 184 4.46 17.57 16.85
CA HIS A 184 4.73 17.14 18.23
C HIS A 184 6.15 16.60 18.39
N ASN A 185 6.68 16.64 19.61
CA ASN A 185 8.04 16.19 19.94
C ASN A 185 8.09 14.85 20.71
N ALA A 186 7.04 14.03 20.62
CA ALA A 186 6.91 12.75 21.34
C ALA A 186 8.02 11.73 21.07
N GLY A 187 8.81 11.91 20.00
CA GLY A 187 9.95 11.06 19.69
C GLY A 187 11.03 11.03 20.79
N HIS A 188 11.16 12.09 21.59
CA HIS A 188 12.12 12.15 22.71
C HIS A 188 11.75 11.20 23.86
N VAL A 189 10.45 11.09 24.17
CA VAL A 189 9.97 10.31 25.32
C VAL A 189 9.74 8.84 24.97
N TRP A 190 9.37 8.55 23.72
CA TRP A 190 9.14 7.19 23.25
C TRP A 190 9.58 7.04 21.79
N PRO A 191 10.89 6.87 21.54
CA PRO A 191 11.43 6.78 20.19
C PRO A 191 10.93 5.56 19.42
N ARG A 192 11.09 5.61 18.08
CA ARG A 192 10.78 4.48 17.19
C ARG A 192 11.55 3.22 17.61
N ASN A 193 10.83 2.10 17.73
CA ASN A 193 11.38 0.79 18.09
C ASN A 193 12.14 0.76 19.44
N ALA A 194 11.87 1.72 20.34
CA ALA A 194 12.52 1.78 21.63
C ALA A 194 11.75 0.99 22.70
N PHE A 195 12.47 0.10 23.39
CA PHE A 195 11.99 -0.49 24.63
C PHE A 195 12.01 0.54 25.77
N LEU A 196 13.07 1.34 25.85
CA LEU A 196 13.21 2.40 26.85
C LEU A 196 12.27 3.57 26.53
N LYS A 197 11.59 4.07 27.56
CA LYS A 197 10.84 5.33 27.54
C LYS A 197 11.51 6.29 28.52
N PHE A 198 11.43 7.58 28.19
CA PHE A 198 12.08 8.65 28.93
C PHE A 198 11.03 9.57 29.53
N PRO A 199 11.19 10.04 30.79
CA PRO A 199 10.35 11.09 31.34
C PRO A 199 10.49 12.36 30.51
N GLY A 200 9.44 13.18 30.48
CA GLY A 200 9.45 14.43 29.74
C GLY A 200 8.06 14.96 29.44
N ILE A 201 8.02 16.14 28.83
CA ILE A 201 6.79 16.80 28.41
C ILE A 201 6.69 16.69 26.88
N VAL A 202 5.60 16.09 26.40
CA VAL A 202 5.24 16.14 24.99
C VAL A 202 4.45 17.42 24.72
N THR A 203 4.95 18.27 23.83
CA THR A 203 4.18 19.38 23.29
C THR A 203 3.52 18.93 22.00
N VAL A 204 2.19 18.99 21.96
CA VAL A 204 1.39 18.82 20.74
C VAL A 204 0.95 20.21 20.30
N SER A 205 1.32 20.63 19.09
CA SER A 205 0.84 21.87 18.50
C SER A 205 -0.06 21.59 17.30
N ILE A 206 -1.25 22.19 17.31
CA ILE A 206 -2.28 22.03 16.28
C ILE A 206 -2.37 23.32 15.47
N GLY A 207 -2.17 23.23 14.16
CA GLY A 207 -2.21 24.37 13.25
C GLY A 207 -3.62 24.73 12.80
N LYS A 208 -3.77 25.93 12.23
CA LYS A 208 -5.01 26.37 11.62
C LYS A 208 -5.43 25.43 10.48
N PRO A 209 -6.74 25.18 10.28
CA PRO A 209 -7.21 24.38 9.15
C PRO A 209 -6.80 25.02 7.82
N ILE A 210 -6.11 24.25 6.99
CA ILE A 210 -5.76 24.64 5.62
C ILE A 210 -6.96 24.32 4.73
N ASP A 211 -7.57 25.38 4.19
CA ASP A 211 -8.63 25.26 3.20
C ASP A 211 -8.09 24.61 1.93
N THR A 212 -8.74 23.55 1.49
CA THR A 212 -8.35 22.79 0.31
C THR A 212 -9.02 23.30 -0.97
N ARG A 213 -9.96 24.25 -0.89
CA ARG A 213 -10.63 24.80 -2.07
C ARG A 213 -9.59 25.48 -2.98
N ASN A 214 -9.69 25.20 -4.27
CA ASN A 214 -8.82 25.74 -5.32
C ASN A 214 -7.34 25.37 -5.20
N LEU A 215 -6.99 24.37 -4.39
CA LEU A 215 -5.63 23.84 -4.31
C LEU A 215 -5.54 22.44 -4.91
N ASN A 216 -4.37 22.05 -5.38
CA ASN A 216 -4.04 20.68 -5.70
C ASN A 216 -3.40 19.95 -4.49
N ALA A 217 -3.21 18.64 -4.62
CA ALA A 217 -2.75 17.82 -3.49
C ALA A 217 -1.31 18.10 -3.08
N ASP A 218 -0.44 18.48 -4.02
CA ASP A 218 0.94 18.81 -3.74
C ASP A 218 1.03 20.15 -3.01
N GLU A 219 0.22 21.14 -3.38
CA GLU A 219 0.13 22.44 -2.70
C GLU A 219 -0.36 22.31 -1.25
N VAL A 220 -1.45 21.56 -1.03
CA VAL A 220 -1.96 21.30 0.33
C VAL A 220 -0.89 20.60 1.17
N MET A 221 -0.22 19.59 0.59
CA MET A 221 0.81 18.84 1.31
C MET A 221 2.05 19.70 1.59
N ALA A 222 2.44 20.57 0.66
CA ALA A 222 3.54 21.51 0.84
C ALA A 222 3.26 22.47 2.00
N ARG A 223 2.05 23.05 2.07
CA ARG A 223 1.65 23.95 3.18
C ARG A 223 1.63 23.23 4.53
N VAL A 224 1.13 21.99 4.56
CA VAL A 224 1.12 21.15 5.77
C VAL A 224 2.54 20.81 6.20
N GLU A 225 3.40 20.41 5.27
CA GLU A 225 4.80 20.10 5.53
C GLU A 225 5.58 21.32 6.03
N GLU A 226 5.45 22.45 5.33
CA GLU A 226 6.07 23.72 5.72
C GLU A 226 5.65 24.14 7.12
N TRP A 227 4.34 24.06 7.42
CA TRP A 227 3.83 24.38 8.74
C TRP A 227 4.39 23.43 9.80
N ILE A 228 4.35 22.10 9.58
CA ILE A 228 4.86 21.12 10.55
C ILE A 228 6.35 21.33 10.80
N GLU A 229 7.17 21.46 9.75
CA GLU A 229 8.61 21.62 9.93
C GLU A 229 8.98 22.96 10.55
N THR A 230 8.26 24.04 10.24
CA THR A 230 8.42 25.34 10.91
C THR A 230 8.05 25.23 12.39
N GLU A 231 6.95 24.56 12.68
CA GLU A 231 6.46 24.40 14.04
C GLU A 231 7.38 23.49 14.87
N MET A 232 7.98 22.46 14.27
CA MET A 232 9.00 21.64 14.91
C MET A 232 10.23 22.45 15.32
N ARG A 233 10.66 23.44 14.52
CA ARG A 233 11.73 24.37 14.91
C ARG A 233 11.35 25.25 16.10
N ARG A 234 10.05 25.55 16.28
CA ARG A 234 9.54 26.32 17.42
C ARG A 234 9.44 25.48 18.69
N ILE A 235 8.86 24.27 18.60
CA ILE A 235 8.57 23.43 19.77
C ILE A 235 9.74 22.51 20.17
N ASP A 236 10.72 22.33 19.28
CA ASP A 236 11.89 21.47 19.49
C ASP A 236 13.15 22.03 18.76
N PRO A 237 13.57 23.28 19.07
CA PRO A 237 14.65 23.97 18.37
C PRO A 237 15.99 23.24 18.44
N HIS A 238 16.25 22.54 19.55
CA HIS A 238 17.50 21.79 19.73
C HIS A 238 17.64 20.61 18.78
N ALA A 239 16.53 19.93 18.44
CA ALA A 239 16.55 18.84 17.49
C ALA A 239 16.42 19.33 16.03
N TYR A 240 15.86 20.51 15.81
CA TYR A 240 15.62 21.10 14.49
C TYR A 240 16.29 22.49 14.39
N PRO A 241 17.62 22.54 14.24
CA PRO A 241 18.32 23.81 14.09
C PRO A 241 17.86 24.54 12.82
N GLN A 242 17.79 25.87 12.89
CA GLN A 242 17.63 26.69 11.70
C GLN A 242 18.90 26.53 10.87
N SER A 243 18.76 26.18 9.58
CA SER A 243 19.87 26.28 8.65
C SER A 243 20.31 27.74 8.62
N GLU A 244 21.51 28.05 9.09
CA GLU A 244 22.13 29.35 8.90
C GLU A 244 22.05 29.68 7.39
N THR A 245 21.37 30.77 7.06
CA THR A 245 21.45 31.36 5.72
C THR A 245 22.93 31.65 5.46
N PRO A 246 23.53 31.23 4.34
CA PRO A 246 24.91 31.61 4.04
C PRO A 246 24.98 33.14 4.06
N ALA A 247 25.87 33.65 4.91
CA ALA A 247 26.13 35.06 5.05
C ALA A 247 26.36 35.70 3.67
N HIS A 248 25.74 36.86 3.47
CA HIS A 248 26.01 37.78 2.37
C HIS A 248 27.51 37.85 2.06
N THR A 249 27.93 37.33 0.92
CA THR A 249 29.20 37.73 0.32
C THR A 249 28.99 39.11 -0.29
N GLN A 250 29.53 40.12 0.37
CA GLN A 250 29.68 41.46 -0.18
C GLN A 250 30.61 41.45 -1.39
N GLY A 251 30.20 42.19 -2.43
CA GLY A 251 31.08 42.97 -3.29
C GLY A 251 31.75 42.23 -4.46
N VAL A 252 31.21 42.42 -5.67
CA VAL A 252 31.97 43.04 -6.77
C VAL A 252 31.00 43.88 -7.60
N SER A 253 31.41 45.13 -7.83
CA SER A 253 30.79 46.15 -8.67
C SER A 253 31.07 45.92 -10.15
N SER A 254 30.06 46.11 -11.01
CA SER A 254 30.26 46.81 -12.28
C SER A 254 28.93 47.35 -12.82
N SER A 255 28.95 48.66 -13.12
CA SER A 255 28.05 49.43 -13.98
C SER A 255 27.91 48.77 -15.38
N GLU A 256 26.98 49.08 -16.29
CA GLU A 256 26.22 50.30 -16.61
C GLU A 256 25.21 49.97 -17.75
N ALA A 257 24.27 50.91 -17.99
CA ALA A 257 23.42 51.11 -19.19
C ALA A 257 22.18 50.21 -19.38
N SER A 258 21.00 50.68 -19.79
CA SER A 258 20.45 52.04 -20.04
C SER A 258 18.94 51.90 -20.35
N ASP A 259 18.17 52.94 -20.04
CA ASP A 259 16.73 53.16 -20.28
C ASP A 259 16.18 52.82 -21.68
N ILE A 260 14.91 52.39 -21.78
CA ILE A 260 13.90 52.91 -22.75
C ILE A 260 12.47 52.88 -22.16
N HIS A 261 11.75 53.98 -22.36
CA HIS A 261 10.35 54.37 -22.06
C HIS A 261 9.21 53.41 -22.48
N GLY A 262 8.03 53.57 -21.80
CA GLY A 262 6.74 52.84 -21.94
C GLY A 262 5.91 53.13 -23.23
N PRO A 263 4.53 53.15 -23.26
CA PRO A 263 3.52 53.05 -22.19
C PRO A 263 2.32 52.08 -22.44
N ARG A 264 1.43 52.04 -21.42
CA ARG A 264 0.06 51.51 -21.25
C ARG A 264 -0.83 51.19 -22.47
N THR A 265 -1.70 50.17 -22.33
CA THR A 265 -3.14 50.27 -22.70
C THR A 265 -4.02 49.23 -21.97
N LEU A 266 -5.22 49.69 -21.57
CA LEU A 266 -6.35 48.99 -20.95
C LEU A 266 -7.43 48.74 -22.03
N ALA A 267 -8.15 47.61 -21.95
CA ALA A 267 -9.55 47.38 -22.39
C ALA A 267 -9.74 45.85 -22.61
N ALA A 268 -10.88 45.19 -22.44
CA ALA A 268 -12.17 45.44 -21.83
C ALA A 268 -12.88 44.07 -21.87
N VAL A 269 -13.53 43.62 -20.78
CA VAL A 269 -14.44 42.47 -20.85
C VAL A 269 -15.82 42.97 -20.46
N ALA A 270 -16.67 43.07 -21.48
CA ALA A 270 -18.05 43.51 -21.39
C ALA A 270 -18.92 42.43 -20.75
N ALA A 271 -19.84 42.91 -19.90
CA ALA A 271 -20.94 42.19 -19.32
C ALA A 271 -22.04 41.88 -20.37
N HIS A 272 -22.74 40.77 -20.19
CA HIS A 272 -24.11 40.62 -20.69
C HIS A 272 -25.03 40.10 -19.59
N ARG A 273 -26.09 40.88 -19.37
CA ARG A 273 -27.19 40.66 -18.41
C ARG A 273 -28.26 39.74 -19.03
N ARG A 274 -28.76 38.85 -18.17
CA ARG A 274 -30.16 38.40 -17.93
C ARG A 274 -31.20 38.55 -19.05
N ALA A 275 -31.97 37.47 -19.23
CA ALA A 275 -33.42 37.53 -19.34
C ALA A 275 -34.07 36.42 -18.50
N ALA A 276 -35.09 36.80 -17.74
CA ALA A 276 -35.94 35.94 -16.92
C ALA A 276 -37.24 35.65 -17.68
N GLY A 277 -37.80 34.45 -17.51
CA GLY A 277 -39.16 34.10 -17.91
C GLY A 277 -39.73 33.09 -16.92
N ARG A 278 -40.78 33.47 -16.21
CA ARG A 278 -41.63 32.60 -15.38
C ARG A 278 -42.93 32.35 -16.15
N THR A 279 -43.37 31.09 -16.25
CA THR A 279 -44.79 30.74 -16.39
C THR A 279 -45.07 29.30 -15.94
N THR A 280 -45.84 29.20 -14.85
CA THR A 280 -46.99 28.32 -14.56
C THR A 280 -46.98 26.81 -14.84
N ALA A 281 -47.48 26.08 -13.83
CA ALA A 281 -47.71 24.64 -13.76
C ALA A 281 -48.95 24.13 -14.53
N ALA A 282 -48.88 22.91 -15.07
CA ALA A 282 -49.95 21.89 -15.10
C ALA A 282 -49.38 20.57 -15.65
N GLY A 283 -49.76 19.44 -15.05
CA GLY A 283 -49.18 18.13 -15.33
C GLY A 283 -49.61 17.49 -16.66
N ARG A 284 -48.75 16.60 -17.17
CA ARG A 284 -49.05 15.47 -18.06
C ARG A 284 -47.88 14.49 -18.01
N TYR A 285 -48.13 13.26 -17.58
CA TYR A 285 -47.23 12.12 -17.78
C TYR A 285 -47.12 11.82 -19.28
N PRO A 286 -45.91 11.57 -19.83
CA PRO A 286 -45.77 10.74 -21.02
C PRO A 286 -45.39 9.31 -20.62
N ALA A 287 -46.16 8.40 -21.20
CA ALA A 287 -46.00 6.96 -21.11
C ALA A 287 -44.78 6.43 -21.88
N ALA A 288 -44.55 5.13 -21.68
CA ALA A 288 -43.68 4.21 -22.42
C ALA A 288 -42.18 4.27 -22.09
N LEU A 289 -41.85 3.62 -20.96
CA LEU A 289 -40.57 2.93 -20.79
C LEU A 289 -40.37 1.97 -21.97
N GLY A 290 -39.30 2.17 -22.73
CA GLY A 290 -38.81 1.22 -23.74
C GLY A 290 -38.56 -0.17 -23.13
N PRO A 291 -38.35 -1.20 -23.96
CA PRO A 291 -38.40 -2.59 -23.53
C PRO A 291 -37.42 -2.81 -22.38
N PHE A 292 -37.94 -3.30 -21.25
CA PHE A 292 -37.13 -3.79 -20.13
C PHE A 292 -36.12 -4.79 -20.70
N ARG A 293 -34.87 -4.36 -20.85
CA ARG A 293 -33.75 -5.25 -21.15
C ARG A 293 -33.67 -6.18 -19.94
N ARG A 294 -34.12 -7.43 -20.09
CA ARG A 294 -33.93 -8.46 -19.06
C ARG A 294 -32.46 -8.41 -18.62
N PRO A 295 -32.16 -8.44 -17.31
CA PRO A 295 -30.79 -8.51 -16.85
C PRO A 295 -30.10 -9.70 -17.55
N PRO A 296 -28.83 -9.56 -17.97
CA PRO A 296 -28.13 -10.63 -18.66
C PRO A 296 -28.18 -11.90 -17.80
N ALA A 297 -28.63 -13.01 -18.39
CA ALA A 297 -28.62 -14.31 -17.73
C ALA A 297 -27.18 -14.61 -17.30
N LEU A 298 -26.99 -14.85 -16.01
CA LEU A 298 -25.69 -15.14 -15.43
C LEU A 298 -25.55 -16.65 -15.31
N ASP A 299 -24.87 -17.27 -16.27
CA ASP A 299 -24.59 -18.70 -16.21
C ASP A 299 -23.60 -19.00 -15.09
N TYR A 300 -23.92 -20.00 -14.27
CA TYR A 300 -23.05 -20.45 -13.19
C TYR A 300 -23.04 -21.97 -13.06
N ARG A 301 -21.90 -22.52 -12.67
CA ARG A 301 -21.78 -23.94 -12.31
C ARG A 301 -21.92 -24.11 -10.81
N LEU A 302 -22.89 -24.90 -10.37
CA LEU A 302 -23.11 -25.18 -8.95
C LEU A 302 -22.47 -26.52 -8.55
N LYS A 303 -21.66 -26.50 -7.49
CA LYS A 303 -21.11 -27.69 -6.84
C LYS A 303 -21.55 -27.74 -5.37
N ARG A 304 -22.06 -28.88 -4.90
CA ARG A 304 -22.39 -29.08 -3.48
C ARG A 304 -21.18 -29.68 -2.74
N SER A 305 -20.93 -29.25 -1.50
CA SER A 305 -19.87 -29.83 -0.66
C SER A 305 -20.12 -29.66 0.85
N ALA A 306 -19.33 -30.33 1.70
CA ALA A 306 -19.40 -30.27 3.17
C ALA A 306 -18.94 -28.94 3.80
N ARG A 307 -18.93 -27.85 3.03
CA ARG A 307 -18.48 -26.52 3.47
C ARG A 307 -19.52 -25.85 4.38
N ARG A 308 -19.08 -24.88 5.20
CA ARG A 308 -19.95 -24.17 6.18
C ARG A 308 -20.65 -22.92 5.62
N THR A 309 -20.24 -22.40 4.46
CA THR A 309 -20.76 -21.15 3.86
C THR A 309 -20.89 -21.26 2.35
N ILE A 310 -21.65 -20.41 1.66
CA ILE A 310 -21.67 -20.31 0.18
C ILE A 310 -20.39 -19.61 -0.31
N GLY A 311 -19.80 -20.04 -1.42
CA GLY A 311 -18.62 -19.39 -1.98
C GLY A 311 -18.67 -19.28 -3.48
N PHE A 312 -18.15 -18.15 -3.94
CA PHE A 312 -18.13 -17.74 -5.33
C PHE A 312 -16.69 -17.71 -5.82
N SER A 313 -16.42 -18.39 -6.93
CA SER A 313 -15.14 -18.35 -7.62
C SER A 313 -15.40 -18.05 -9.10
N ILE A 314 -14.55 -17.22 -9.70
CA ILE A 314 -14.64 -16.86 -11.12
C ILE A 314 -13.29 -17.20 -11.74
N ASP A 315 -13.29 -18.11 -12.71
CA ASP A 315 -12.11 -18.58 -13.44
C ASP A 315 -12.33 -18.45 -14.95
N GLY A 316 -11.39 -19.00 -15.75
CA GLY A 316 -11.43 -18.91 -17.22
C GLY A 316 -12.62 -19.63 -17.88
N SER A 317 -13.44 -20.34 -17.12
CA SER A 317 -14.65 -21.05 -17.58
C SER A 317 -15.95 -20.49 -16.98
N GLY A 318 -15.90 -19.32 -16.33
CA GLY A 318 -17.07 -18.59 -15.85
C GLY A 318 -17.23 -18.58 -14.33
N LEU A 319 -18.45 -18.27 -13.87
CA LEU A 319 -18.80 -18.25 -12.44
C LEU A 319 -19.05 -19.67 -11.94
N ALA A 320 -18.33 -20.09 -10.91
CA ALA A 320 -18.58 -21.31 -10.16
C ALA A 320 -19.03 -20.97 -8.73
N ILE A 321 -20.11 -21.60 -8.30
CA ILE A 321 -20.66 -21.50 -6.96
C ILE A 321 -20.45 -22.85 -6.29
N THR A 322 -19.89 -22.85 -5.09
CA THR A 322 -19.87 -24.03 -4.25
C THR A 322 -20.66 -23.77 -2.97
N ALA A 323 -21.66 -24.59 -2.68
CA ALA A 323 -22.60 -24.38 -1.57
C ALA A 323 -22.72 -25.61 -0.65
N PRO A 324 -22.99 -25.42 0.66
CA PRO A 324 -23.33 -26.51 1.56
C PRO A 324 -24.58 -27.28 1.09
N HIS A 325 -24.74 -28.55 1.51
CA HIS A 325 -25.91 -29.36 1.16
C HIS A 325 -27.22 -28.82 1.75
N TRP A 326 -27.16 -28.19 2.93
CA TRP A 326 -28.33 -27.66 3.65
C TRP A 326 -28.82 -26.29 3.15
N VAL A 327 -28.05 -25.61 2.27
CA VAL A 327 -28.41 -24.28 1.74
C VAL A 327 -29.35 -24.44 0.53
N THR A 328 -30.46 -23.72 0.50
CA THR A 328 -31.43 -23.84 -0.61
C THR A 328 -30.95 -23.14 -1.88
N ILE A 329 -31.61 -23.38 -3.03
CA ILE A 329 -31.33 -22.60 -4.24
C ILE A 329 -31.73 -21.12 -4.05
N ALA A 330 -32.84 -20.86 -3.35
CA ALA A 330 -33.27 -19.49 -3.04
C ALA A 330 -32.21 -18.70 -2.24
N ASP A 331 -31.54 -19.35 -1.29
CA ASP A 331 -30.44 -18.73 -0.53
C ASP A 331 -29.20 -18.45 -1.41
N ILE A 332 -28.94 -19.29 -2.41
CA ILE A 332 -27.87 -19.09 -3.39
C ILE A 332 -28.22 -17.92 -4.31
N GLU A 333 -29.47 -17.81 -4.75
CA GLU A 333 -29.96 -16.70 -5.58
C GLU A 333 -29.97 -15.38 -4.81
N ALA A 334 -30.38 -15.36 -3.55
CA ALA A 334 -30.29 -14.19 -2.68
C ALA A 334 -28.83 -13.74 -2.48
N ALA A 335 -27.91 -14.69 -2.29
CA ALA A 335 -26.49 -14.41 -2.19
C ALA A 335 -25.89 -13.94 -3.53
N LEU A 336 -26.37 -14.44 -4.67
CA LEU A 336 -26.02 -13.96 -6.01
C LEU A 336 -26.49 -12.51 -6.22
N ALA A 337 -27.71 -12.17 -5.80
CA ALA A 337 -28.26 -10.82 -5.90
C ALA A 337 -27.48 -9.82 -5.04
N ASP A 338 -27.18 -10.15 -3.77
CA ASP A 338 -26.37 -9.31 -2.87
C ASP A 338 -24.94 -9.11 -3.40
N LYS A 339 -24.38 -10.13 -4.08
CA LYS A 339 -23.05 -10.08 -4.67
C LYS A 339 -23.04 -9.71 -6.15
N GLN A 340 -24.19 -9.38 -6.76
CA GLN A 340 -24.32 -9.16 -8.20
C GLN A 340 -23.37 -8.08 -8.70
N ARG A 341 -23.28 -6.94 -7.99
CA ARG A 341 -22.33 -5.87 -8.32
C ARG A 341 -20.87 -6.30 -8.18
N TRP A 342 -20.55 -7.18 -7.23
CA TRP A 342 -19.20 -7.76 -7.08
C TRP A 342 -18.89 -8.77 -8.18
N ILE A 343 -19.85 -9.62 -8.58
CA ILE A 343 -19.71 -10.62 -9.64
C ILE A 343 -19.49 -9.92 -10.98
N PHE A 344 -20.35 -8.98 -11.35
CA PHE A 344 -20.18 -8.20 -12.59
C PHE A 344 -18.92 -7.34 -12.54
N ALA A 345 -18.57 -6.71 -11.41
CA ALA A 345 -17.29 -5.99 -11.29
C ALA A 345 -16.08 -6.93 -11.33
N LYS A 346 -16.22 -8.21 -10.94
CA LYS A 346 -15.16 -9.22 -11.01
C LYS A 346 -15.04 -9.80 -12.42
N LEU A 347 -16.13 -10.07 -13.11
CA LEU A 347 -16.17 -10.45 -14.52
C LEU A 347 -15.62 -9.31 -15.38
N ALA A 348 -16.06 -8.07 -15.15
CA ALA A 348 -15.52 -6.88 -15.80
C ALA A 348 -14.07 -6.60 -15.39
N GLN A 349 -13.64 -6.87 -14.15
CA GLN A 349 -12.22 -6.83 -13.78
C GLN A 349 -11.43 -7.95 -14.45
N TRP A 350 -12.01 -9.13 -14.68
CA TRP A 350 -11.34 -10.24 -15.34
C TRP A 350 -11.21 -9.93 -16.83
N GLN A 351 -12.28 -9.46 -17.48
CA GLN A 351 -12.30 -8.91 -18.85
C GLN A 351 -11.33 -7.73 -18.99
N ALA A 352 -11.41 -6.72 -18.11
CA ALA A 352 -10.51 -5.56 -18.13
C ALA A 352 -9.06 -5.91 -17.73
N ARG A 353 -8.80 -6.99 -16.97
CA ARG A 353 -7.44 -7.50 -16.74
C ARG A 353 -6.94 -8.28 -17.94
N THR A 354 -7.80 -8.94 -18.69
CA THR A 354 -7.48 -9.58 -19.98
C THR A 354 -7.20 -8.51 -21.05
N GLU A 355 -7.91 -7.38 -21.02
CA GLU A 355 -7.72 -6.22 -21.92
C GLU A 355 -6.52 -5.32 -21.53
N GLN A 356 -6.31 -5.04 -20.23
CA GLN A 356 -5.17 -4.22 -19.73
C GLN A 356 -3.83 -5.00 -19.67
N ARG A 357 -3.82 -6.28 -20.05
CA ARG A 357 -2.63 -7.16 -20.13
C ARG A 357 -1.78 -6.93 -21.39
N ALA A 358 -2.20 -6.03 -22.28
CA ALA A 358 -1.44 -5.71 -23.47
C ALA A 358 -0.36 -4.62 -23.20
N LEU A 359 0.76 -4.99 -22.56
CA LEU A 359 2.03 -4.72 -23.27
C LEU A 359 1.88 -5.45 -24.60
N PRO A 360 2.15 -4.80 -25.76
CA PRO A 360 1.63 -5.23 -27.07
C PRO A 360 1.63 -6.74 -27.12
N GLN A 361 0.44 -7.36 -27.24
CA GLN A 361 0.30 -8.81 -27.26
C GLN A 361 1.46 -9.33 -28.08
N ILE A 362 2.40 -10.07 -27.47
CA ILE A 362 3.56 -10.57 -28.20
C ILE A 362 2.94 -11.33 -29.37
N ALA A 363 3.07 -10.76 -30.57
CA ALA A 363 2.48 -11.32 -31.76
C ALA A 363 3.36 -12.51 -32.09
N TRP A 364 2.93 -13.68 -31.61
CA TRP A 364 3.68 -14.91 -31.76
C TRP A 364 3.74 -15.29 -33.24
N ALA A 365 4.86 -14.95 -33.83
CA ALA A 365 5.21 -15.20 -35.21
C ALA A 365 6.72 -15.45 -35.31
N ASP A 366 7.17 -15.85 -36.49
CA ASP A 366 8.59 -15.85 -36.81
C ASP A 366 9.19 -14.45 -36.60
N GLY A 367 10.40 -14.40 -36.03
CA GLY A 367 11.07 -13.14 -35.66
C GLY A 367 10.61 -12.49 -34.35
N THR A 368 9.71 -13.12 -33.58
CA THR A 368 9.25 -12.60 -32.28
C THR A 368 10.43 -12.32 -31.35
N ARG A 369 10.47 -11.14 -30.71
CA ARG A 369 11.49 -10.81 -29.71
C ARG A 369 10.94 -10.83 -28.29
N LEU A 370 11.66 -11.48 -27.39
CA LEU A 370 11.34 -11.55 -25.96
C LEU A 370 12.58 -11.36 -25.08
N PRO A 371 12.45 -10.83 -23.85
CA PRO A 371 13.58 -10.73 -22.94
C PRO A 371 14.03 -12.12 -22.46
N TYR A 372 15.33 -12.37 -22.48
CA TYR A 372 16.01 -13.56 -21.98
C TYR A 372 17.33 -13.13 -21.35
N LEU A 373 17.49 -13.40 -20.06
CA LEU A 373 18.66 -13.00 -19.27
C LEU A 373 19.01 -11.50 -19.39
N GLY A 374 17.97 -10.65 -19.48
CA GLY A 374 18.11 -9.21 -19.65
C GLY A 374 18.47 -8.74 -21.06
N LYS A 375 18.56 -9.65 -22.04
CA LYS A 375 18.84 -9.36 -23.45
C LYS A 375 17.67 -9.78 -24.35
N PRO A 376 17.45 -9.16 -25.52
CA PRO A 376 16.44 -9.63 -26.45
C PRO A 376 16.86 -10.97 -27.07
N LEU A 377 15.94 -11.94 -27.08
CA LEU A 377 16.03 -13.22 -27.76
C LEU A 377 15.01 -13.23 -28.91
N THR A 378 15.46 -13.59 -30.11
CA THR A 378 14.62 -13.65 -31.31
C THR A 378 14.19 -15.09 -31.56
N VAL A 379 12.90 -15.34 -31.73
CA VAL A 379 12.35 -16.64 -32.12
C VAL A 379 12.49 -16.81 -33.63
N ALA A 380 13.03 -17.94 -34.07
CA ALA A 380 13.10 -18.33 -35.47
C ALA A 380 12.37 -19.66 -35.69
N LEU A 381 11.47 -19.74 -36.67
CA LEU A 381 10.82 -20.98 -37.06
C LEU A 381 11.74 -21.73 -38.05
N THR A 382 12.04 -22.98 -37.74
CA THR A 382 12.92 -23.84 -38.54
C THR A 382 12.16 -25.09 -38.98
N SER A 383 12.56 -25.66 -40.12
CA SER A 383 11.89 -26.78 -40.81
C SER A 383 11.35 -27.86 -39.85
N PRO A 384 10.19 -28.49 -40.13
CA PRO A 384 9.45 -29.28 -39.15
C PRO A 384 10.30 -30.43 -38.61
N SER A 385 10.24 -30.65 -37.28
CA SER A 385 10.91 -31.72 -36.50
C SER A 385 12.28 -31.32 -35.91
N GLY A 386 12.25 -30.67 -34.75
CA GLY A 386 13.45 -30.44 -33.95
C GLY A 386 13.13 -30.01 -32.53
N THR A 387 13.96 -30.42 -31.57
CA THR A 387 13.96 -29.82 -30.23
C THR A 387 14.38 -28.35 -30.33
N PRO A 388 13.82 -27.44 -29.50
CA PRO A 388 14.23 -26.04 -29.52
C PRO A 388 15.75 -25.90 -29.32
N ARG A 389 16.42 -25.13 -30.20
CA ARG A 389 17.87 -24.88 -30.13
C ARG A 389 18.12 -23.40 -29.94
N HIS A 390 18.90 -23.06 -28.91
CA HIS A 390 19.30 -21.69 -28.63
C HIS A 390 20.73 -21.46 -29.11
N ASP A 391 20.90 -20.48 -30.00
CA ASP A 391 22.20 -19.94 -30.39
C ASP A 391 22.49 -18.68 -29.54
N PRO A 392 23.40 -18.77 -28.56
CA PRO A 392 23.72 -17.65 -27.68
C PRO A 392 24.50 -16.53 -28.37
N LEU A 393 25.19 -16.79 -29.49
CA LEU A 393 25.97 -15.77 -30.21
C LEU A 393 25.04 -14.87 -31.01
N CYS A 394 24.05 -15.46 -31.68
CA CYS A 394 23.07 -14.72 -32.48
C CYS A 394 21.85 -14.26 -31.68
N ALA A 395 21.71 -14.70 -30.42
CA ALA A 395 20.52 -14.51 -29.59
C ALA A 395 19.24 -14.98 -30.31
N VAL A 396 19.31 -16.18 -30.90
CA VAL A 396 18.20 -16.79 -31.64
C VAL A 396 17.76 -18.09 -30.97
N LEU A 397 16.45 -18.26 -30.80
CA LEU A 397 15.81 -19.52 -30.42
C LEU A 397 15.13 -20.12 -31.64
N ALA A 398 15.75 -21.14 -32.23
CA ALA A 398 15.20 -21.94 -33.30
C ALA A 398 14.15 -22.92 -32.76
N LEU A 399 12.92 -22.84 -33.25
CA LEU A 399 11.83 -23.77 -32.95
C LEU A 399 11.61 -24.68 -34.15
N GLY A 400 11.56 -26.00 -33.93
CA GLY A 400 11.19 -26.97 -34.96
C GLY A 400 9.68 -26.96 -35.24
N LEU A 401 9.18 -25.83 -35.74
CA LEU A 401 7.78 -25.56 -36.06
C LEU A 401 7.71 -25.06 -37.51
N PRO A 402 6.66 -25.44 -38.27
CA PRO A 402 6.53 -24.96 -39.64
C PRO A 402 6.29 -23.44 -39.69
N PRO A 403 6.63 -22.74 -40.79
CA PRO A 403 6.49 -21.28 -40.89
C PRO A 403 5.07 -20.74 -40.68
N ASP A 404 4.06 -21.57 -40.93
CA ASP A 404 2.64 -21.29 -40.75
C ASP A 404 2.09 -21.72 -39.37
N ALA A 405 2.96 -22.09 -38.43
CA ALA A 405 2.57 -22.52 -37.10
C ALA A 405 1.69 -21.48 -36.38
N HIS A 406 0.66 -21.96 -35.68
CA HIS A 406 -0.23 -21.08 -34.95
C HIS A 406 0.49 -20.38 -33.79
N ALA A 407 0.13 -19.12 -33.54
CA ALA A 407 0.63 -18.28 -32.44
C ALA A 407 0.69 -19.01 -31.09
N GLN A 408 -0.35 -19.79 -30.76
CA GLN A 408 -0.42 -20.55 -29.50
C GLN A 408 0.62 -21.68 -29.45
N GLN A 409 0.91 -22.35 -30.58
CA GLN A 409 1.92 -23.41 -30.63
C GLN A 409 3.33 -22.83 -30.44
N ILE A 410 3.62 -21.69 -31.07
CA ILE A 410 4.90 -20.96 -30.89
C ILE A 410 5.07 -20.58 -29.42
N LYS A 411 4.04 -19.96 -28.83
CA LYS A 411 3.99 -19.58 -27.42
C LYS A 411 4.29 -20.76 -26.48
N ASP A 412 3.59 -21.88 -26.66
CA ASP A 412 3.75 -23.06 -25.80
C ASP A 412 5.15 -23.67 -25.91
N ARG A 413 5.73 -23.70 -27.12
CA ARG A 413 7.11 -24.17 -27.33
C ARG A 413 8.14 -23.25 -26.68
N VAL A 414 8.00 -21.93 -26.82
CA VAL A 414 8.89 -20.95 -26.19
C VAL A 414 8.80 -21.04 -24.67
N GLN A 415 7.58 -21.09 -24.11
CA GLN A 415 7.38 -21.21 -22.68
C GLN A 415 7.99 -22.50 -22.12
N GLY A 416 7.76 -23.64 -22.79
CA GLY A 416 8.34 -24.92 -22.39
C GLY A 416 9.86 -24.88 -22.36
N TRP A 417 10.48 -24.30 -23.40
CA TRP A 417 11.93 -24.11 -23.45
C TRP A 417 12.44 -23.19 -22.33
N LEU A 418 11.81 -22.05 -22.10
CA LEU A 418 12.19 -21.12 -21.02
C LEU A 418 12.11 -21.76 -19.64
N GLN A 419 11.10 -22.59 -19.38
CA GLN A 419 10.98 -23.32 -18.12
C GLN A 419 12.06 -24.40 -17.97
N GLN A 420 12.40 -25.11 -19.05
CA GLN A 420 13.49 -26.07 -19.04
C GLN A 420 14.83 -25.37 -18.75
N GLU A 421 15.07 -24.24 -19.41
CA GLU A 421 16.29 -23.47 -19.26
C GLU A 421 16.38 -22.80 -17.88
N ALA A 422 15.28 -22.26 -17.36
CA ALA A 422 15.19 -21.76 -15.98
C ALA A 422 15.48 -22.87 -14.97
N ARG A 423 14.99 -24.10 -15.19
CA ARG A 423 15.26 -25.22 -14.29
C ARG A 423 16.74 -25.55 -14.25
N ARG A 424 17.40 -25.64 -15.42
CA ARG A 424 18.83 -25.92 -15.55
C ARG A 424 19.67 -24.80 -14.94
N LEU A 425 19.52 -23.58 -15.44
CA LEU A 425 20.33 -22.43 -15.07
C LEU A 425 20.20 -22.11 -13.57
N PHE A 426 18.98 -22.04 -13.03
CA PHE A 426 18.82 -21.69 -11.62
C PHE A 426 19.36 -22.79 -10.70
N GLY A 427 19.28 -24.06 -11.12
CA GLY A 427 19.93 -25.16 -10.43
C GLY A 427 21.45 -24.97 -10.35
N GLU A 428 22.09 -24.65 -11.49
CA GLU A 428 23.53 -24.34 -11.53
C GLU A 428 23.90 -23.16 -10.62
N ARG A 429 23.09 -22.09 -10.63
CA ARG A 429 23.31 -20.94 -9.74
C ARG A 429 23.13 -21.32 -8.28
N LEU A 430 22.12 -22.11 -7.92
CA LEU A 430 21.90 -22.60 -6.56
C LEU A 430 23.13 -23.34 -6.04
N GLU A 431 23.71 -24.24 -6.82
CA GLU A 431 24.89 -25.00 -6.41
C GLU A 431 26.10 -24.07 -6.16
N ILE A 432 26.36 -23.11 -7.05
CA ILE A 432 27.46 -22.14 -6.90
C ILE A 432 27.33 -21.35 -5.59
N TYR A 433 26.15 -20.78 -5.33
CA TYR A 433 25.95 -19.95 -4.14
C TYR A 433 25.80 -20.79 -2.86
N ALA A 434 25.30 -22.03 -2.95
CA ALA A 434 25.23 -22.95 -1.82
C ALA A 434 26.64 -23.34 -1.37
N GLN A 435 27.55 -23.61 -2.32
CA GLN A 435 28.97 -23.86 -2.03
C GLN A 435 29.64 -22.63 -1.39
N ARG A 436 29.44 -21.43 -1.95
CA ARG A 436 29.98 -20.18 -1.37
C ARG A 436 29.47 -19.94 0.05
N LEU A 437 28.22 -20.29 0.32
CA LEU A 437 27.62 -20.15 1.64
C LEU A 437 27.91 -21.35 2.57
N GLY A 438 28.47 -22.45 2.07
CA GLY A 438 28.68 -23.67 2.86
C GLY A 438 27.38 -24.26 3.40
N VAL A 439 26.31 -24.28 2.61
CA VAL A 439 24.99 -24.86 2.98
C VAL A 439 24.55 -25.91 1.96
N ARG A 440 23.57 -26.72 2.32
CA ARG A 440 22.88 -27.65 1.41
C ARG A 440 21.37 -27.44 1.49
N HIS A 441 20.70 -27.40 0.35
CA HIS A 441 19.24 -27.40 0.28
C HIS A 441 18.71 -28.83 0.08
N SER A 442 17.49 -29.12 0.55
CA SER A 442 16.90 -30.47 0.48
C SER A 442 16.22 -30.76 -0.86
N ALA A 443 15.67 -29.74 -1.52
CA ALA A 443 15.11 -29.85 -2.86
C ALA A 443 14.98 -28.47 -3.51
N TYR A 444 14.92 -28.45 -4.84
CA TYR A 444 14.65 -27.26 -5.64
C TYR A 444 13.55 -27.53 -6.68
N ALA A 445 12.63 -26.58 -6.83
CA ALA A 445 11.61 -26.61 -7.88
C ALA A 445 11.31 -25.22 -8.46
N LEU A 446 10.80 -25.19 -9.69
CA LEU A 446 10.24 -23.97 -10.27
C LEU A 446 8.86 -23.64 -9.68
N SER A 447 8.54 -22.36 -9.66
CA SER A 447 7.25 -21.81 -9.26
C SER A 447 6.69 -20.87 -10.31
N SER A 448 5.37 -20.72 -10.32
CA SER A 448 4.64 -19.70 -11.09
C SER A 448 3.88 -18.75 -10.16
N ALA A 449 4.36 -18.57 -8.91
CA ALA A 449 3.69 -17.74 -7.92
C ALA A 449 3.56 -16.28 -8.39
N ALA A 450 2.37 -15.70 -8.29
CA ALA A 450 2.12 -14.35 -8.78
C ALA A 450 2.84 -13.26 -7.98
N THR A 451 3.06 -13.49 -6.68
CA THR A 451 3.44 -12.42 -5.72
C THR A 451 4.85 -12.53 -5.16
N ARG A 452 5.64 -13.53 -5.57
CA ARG A 452 6.99 -13.75 -5.04
C ARG A 452 7.95 -14.32 -6.09
N TRP A 453 9.21 -13.93 -5.96
CA TRP A 453 10.31 -14.37 -6.83
C TRP A 453 10.97 -15.67 -6.37
N GLY A 454 10.99 -15.91 -5.06
CA GLY A 454 11.50 -17.13 -4.46
C GLY A 454 10.79 -17.45 -3.15
N SER A 455 11.07 -18.65 -2.63
CA SER A 455 10.77 -19.02 -1.26
C SER A 455 11.63 -20.20 -0.81
N CYS A 456 12.17 -20.12 0.41
CA CYS A 456 12.77 -21.22 1.14
C CYS A 456 11.85 -21.62 2.31
N SER A 457 11.64 -22.92 2.50
CA SER A 457 11.00 -23.45 3.70
C SER A 457 12.02 -23.88 4.76
N SER A 458 11.55 -24.06 6.00
CA SER A 458 12.42 -24.44 7.13
C SER A 458 13.04 -25.83 6.99
N ASP A 459 12.45 -26.72 6.19
CA ASP A 459 12.99 -28.03 5.82
C ASP A 459 13.95 -27.96 4.61
N GLY A 460 14.33 -26.76 4.18
CA GLY A 460 15.35 -26.53 3.16
C GLY A 460 14.90 -26.69 1.70
N LYS A 461 13.59 -26.69 1.42
CA LYS A 461 13.08 -26.73 0.04
C LYS A 461 13.02 -25.32 -0.53
N ILE A 462 13.70 -25.12 -1.66
CA ILE A 462 13.76 -23.85 -2.37
C ILE A 462 12.83 -23.89 -3.58
N ARG A 463 12.04 -22.82 -3.78
CA ARG A 463 11.26 -22.62 -4.99
C ARG A 463 11.59 -21.28 -5.61
N LEU A 464 11.92 -21.27 -6.89
CA LEU A 464 12.24 -20.05 -7.64
C LEU A 464 11.22 -19.84 -8.77
N ASN A 465 10.80 -18.60 -8.97
CA ASN A 465 9.86 -18.27 -10.03
C ASN A 465 10.55 -18.36 -11.39
N TRP A 466 10.05 -19.20 -12.30
CA TRP A 466 10.71 -19.42 -13.60
C TRP A 466 10.82 -18.13 -14.43
N ARG A 467 9.92 -17.16 -14.21
CA ARG A 467 9.94 -15.85 -14.88
C ARG A 467 11.18 -15.01 -14.56
N LEU A 468 11.99 -15.39 -13.57
CA LEU A 468 13.31 -14.78 -13.34
C LEU A 468 14.21 -14.86 -14.58
N ILE A 469 13.96 -15.82 -15.49
CA ILE A 469 14.73 -16.01 -16.73
C ILE A 469 14.68 -14.79 -17.66
N HIS A 470 13.73 -13.88 -17.47
CA HIS A 470 13.62 -12.65 -18.25
C HIS A 470 14.56 -11.53 -17.75
N PHE A 471 15.10 -11.63 -16.54
CA PHE A 471 15.99 -10.62 -15.95
C PHE A 471 17.47 -10.95 -16.15
N PRO A 472 18.37 -9.95 -16.07
CA PRO A 472 19.81 -10.20 -16.04
C PRO A 472 20.20 -11.27 -15.02
N LEU A 473 21.26 -12.03 -15.33
CA LEU A 473 21.74 -13.11 -14.45
C LEU A 473 22.03 -12.63 -13.02
N SER A 474 22.51 -11.40 -12.84
CA SER A 474 22.74 -10.79 -11.52
C SER A 474 21.48 -10.69 -10.66
N ILE A 475 20.30 -10.55 -11.28
CA ILE A 475 19.01 -10.55 -10.57
C ILE A 475 18.62 -11.96 -10.15
N VAL A 476 18.86 -12.95 -11.02
CA VAL A 476 18.67 -14.37 -10.70
C VAL A 476 19.54 -14.76 -9.51
N ASP A 477 20.82 -14.39 -9.55
CA ASP A 477 21.81 -14.65 -8.51
C ASP A 477 21.44 -14.05 -7.17
N TYR A 478 20.93 -12.81 -7.18
CA TYR A 478 20.44 -12.17 -5.97
C TYR A 478 19.28 -12.96 -5.34
N VAL A 479 18.30 -13.41 -6.11
CA VAL A 479 17.18 -14.19 -5.56
C VAL A 479 17.66 -15.54 -5.04
N VAL A 480 18.56 -16.21 -5.77
CA VAL A 480 19.21 -17.45 -5.32
C VAL A 480 19.93 -17.24 -3.98
N ALA A 481 20.77 -16.21 -3.87
CA ALA A 481 21.47 -15.87 -2.64
C ALA A 481 20.51 -15.54 -1.49
N HIS A 482 19.40 -14.86 -1.78
CA HIS A 482 18.35 -14.56 -0.80
C HIS A 482 17.71 -15.82 -0.23
N GLU A 483 17.30 -16.74 -1.10
CA GLU A 483 16.64 -17.98 -0.66
C GLU A 483 17.62 -18.92 0.06
N LEU A 484 18.89 -18.97 -0.35
CA LEU A 484 19.91 -19.76 0.35
C LEU A 484 20.26 -19.17 1.72
N ALA A 485 20.28 -17.85 1.87
CA ALA A 485 20.51 -17.21 3.16
C ALA A 485 19.45 -17.59 4.20
N HIS A 486 18.23 -17.92 3.76
CA HIS A 486 17.19 -18.42 4.66
C HIS A 486 17.61 -19.70 5.38
N LEU A 487 18.41 -20.58 4.77
CA LEU A 487 18.92 -21.80 5.42
C LEU A 487 19.76 -21.54 6.68
N ARG A 488 20.32 -20.32 6.83
CA ARG A 488 21.01 -19.90 8.06
C ARG A 488 20.14 -19.05 8.97
N GLU A 489 19.27 -18.21 8.40
CA GLU A 489 18.43 -17.28 9.14
C GLU A 489 17.05 -17.14 8.47
N MET A 490 16.01 -17.69 9.10
CA MET A 490 14.66 -17.73 8.50
C MET A 490 13.94 -16.37 8.49
N ASN A 491 14.42 -15.39 9.25
CA ASN A 491 13.85 -14.04 9.29
C ASN A 491 14.78 -13.02 8.61
N HIS A 492 14.25 -11.88 8.15
CA HIS A 492 15.05 -10.84 7.48
C HIS A 492 15.81 -9.91 8.44
N SER A 493 16.39 -10.44 9.52
CA SER A 493 17.20 -9.69 10.50
C SER A 493 18.50 -9.14 9.88
N PRO A 494 19.25 -8.27 10.59
CA PRO A 494 20.57 -7.85 10.14
C PRO A 494 21.53 -9.02 9.85
N ARG A 495 21.43 -10.12 10.61
CA ARG A 495 22.23 -11.34 10.39
C ARG A 495 21.91 -12.01 9.04
N PHE A 496 20.64 -12.06 8.67
CA PHE A 496 20.23 -12.51 7.34
C PHE A 496 20.85 -11.64 6.24
N TRP A 497 20.74 -10.32 6.34
CA TRP A 497 21.29 -9.43 5.32
C TRP A 497 22.82 -9.47 5.24
N ASN A 498 23.52 -9.68 6.36
CA ASN A 498 24.96 -9.93 6.36
C ASN A 498 25.31 -11.25 5.65
N THR A 499 24.46 -12.27 5.81
CA THR A 499 24.60 -13.57 5.15
C THR A 499 24.38 -13.46 3.63
N VAL A 500 23.40 -12.68 3.19
CA VAL A 500 23.22 -12.37 1.75
C VAL A 500 24.43 -11.60 1.23
N ALA A 501 24.88 -10.57 1.96
CA ALA A 501 26.01 -9.73 1.56
C ALA A 501 27.34 -10.51 1.45
N SER A 502 27.55 -11.55 2.28
CA SER A 502 28.79 -12.32 2.26
C SER A 502 28.97 -13.15 0.98
N ILE A 503 27.87 -13.52 0.31
CA ILE A 503 27.91 -14.31 -0.94
C ILE A 503 27.51 -13.49 -2.17
N PHE A 504 26.80 -12.38 -1.98
CA PHE A 504 26.39 -11.45 -3.04
C PHE A 504 26.45 -9.98 -2.52
N PRO A 505 27.62 -9.33 -2.53
CA PRO A 505 27.82 -8.00 -1.95
C PRO A 505 26.95 -6.90 -2.59
N GLU A 506 26.65 -7.00 -3.89
CA GLU A 506 25.89 -6.03 -4.68
C GLU A 506 24.35 -6.13 -4.49
N PHE A 507 23.87 -6.90 -3.51
CA PHE A 507 22.46 -7.24 -3.35
C PHE A 507 21.51 -6.04 -3.23
N ARG A 508 22.01 -4.87 -2.81
CA ARG A 508 21.21 -3.67 -2.59
C ARG A 508 20.63 -3.12 -3.89
N GLU A 509 21.38 -3.19 -4.98
CA GLU A 509 20.97 -2.71 -6.30
C GLU A 509 20.01 -3.69 -6.96
N ALA A 510 20.34 -4.98 -6.95
CA ALA A 510 19.46 -6.04 -7.42
C ALA A 510 18.10 -6.05 -6.69
N ARG A 511 18.10 -5.85 -5.37
CA ARG A 511 16.88 -5.71 -4.56
C ARG A 511 16.05 -4.48 -4.93
N ARG A 512 16.68 -3.38 -5.33
CA ARG A 512 15.98 -2.17 -5.78
C ARG A 512 15.30 -2.44 -7.12
N SER A 513 16.04 -3.01 -8.07
CA SER A 513 15.54 -3.36 -9.41
C SER A 513 14.29 -4.28 -9.35
N LEU A 514 14.29 -5.32 -8.50
CA LEU A 514 13.14 -6.22 -8.34
C LEU A 514 11.93 -5.60 -7.64
N LYS A 515 12.09 -4.57 -6.81
CA LYS A 515 10.94 -3.88 -6.18
C LYS A 515 10.12 -3.11 -7.20
N ASP A 516 10.76 -2.67 -8.27
CA ASP A 516 10.14 -1.91 -9.35
C ASP A 516 9.65 -2.83 -10.49
N HIS A 517 9.78 -4.16 -10.35
CA HIS A 517 9.31 -5.16 -11.33
C HIS A 517 8.75 -6.40 -10.62
N PRO A 518 7.51 -6.40 -10.12
CA PRO A 518 6.88 -7.60 -9.57
C PRO A 518 6.62 -8.68 -10.65
N PRO A 519 6.51 -9.97 -10.27
CA PRO A 519 6.38 -11.08 -11.22
C PRO A 519 5.18 -11.01 -12.16
N GLU A 520 4.15 -10.29 -11.71
CA GLU A 520 2.92 -10.00 -12.46
C GLU A 520 3.11 -9.03 -13.64
N TRP A 521 4.27 -8.38 -13.78
CA TRP A 521 4.56 -7.40 -14.86
C TRP A 521 5.31 -8.02 -16.05
N LEU A 522 5.73 -9.27 -15.93
CA LEU A 522 6.28 -10.02 -17.06
C LEU A 522 5.17 -10.67 -17.88
N PRO A 523 5.36 -10.84 -19.20
CA PRO A 523 4.32 -11.37 -20.08
C PRO A 523 3.73 -12.66 -19.53
N VAL A 524 2.41 -12.77 -19.64
CA VAL A 524 1.70 -14.04 -19.46
C VAL A 524 2.01 -14.88 -20.70
N LEU A 525 3.20 -15.49 -20.70
CA LEU A 525 3.53 -16.57 -21.61
C LEU A 525 2.59 -17.76 -21.43
#